data_AF-A0A8J3PUN0-F1
#
_entry.id   AF-A0A8J3PUN0-F1
#
_cell.length_a   1.000
_cell.length_b   1.000
_cell.length_c   1.000
_cell.angle_alpha   90.00
_cell.angle_beta   90.00
_cell.angle_gamma   90.00
#
_symmetry.space_group_name_H-M   'P 1'
#
loop_
_entity.id
_entity.type
_entity.pdbx_description
1 polymer ?
#
loop_
_entity_poly.entity_id
_entity_poly.type
_entity_poly.pdbx_seq_one_letter_code
_entity_poly.pdbx_strand_id
1 'polypeptide(L)'
;MNTRARAGRLVAVTFAVVGLATACSSGDESKSAAPAPKAATPESTAATAAANATETPGPVVGGPVGTSTSSIGLIVVDGTGRTVYAYDKDKTHPATSDCDDRCAAQWPPVPATTDVAGIDSALVGSLTRKDGSEQLTIGDHPVYLYAGDKAPGDVKGQLAEGAWHAITPKGKEIDKQAR
;
A
#
# COMPACT_ATOMS: atom_id res chain seq x y z
N MET A 1 -20.33 33.50 -36.67
CA MET A 1 -19.17 32.68 -37.07
C MET A 1 -17.94 33.58 -37.14
N ASN A 2 -16.92 33.34 -36.32
CA ASN A 2 -15.70 34.16 -36.31
C ASN A 2 -14.48 33.30 -36.69
N THR A 3 -14.08 33.35 -37.95
CA THR A 3 -13.01 32.52 -38.52
C THR A 3 -11.66 33.21 -38.42
N ARG A 4 -10.72 32.69 -37.62
CA ARG A 4 -9.27 32.96 -37.77
C ARG A 4 -8.43 31.73 -37.39
N ALA A 5 -7.99 31.00 -38.41
CA ALA A 5 -6.91 30.02 -38.27
C ALA A 5 -5.53 30.68 -38.50
N ARG A 6 -4.51 30.18 -37.80
CA ARG A 6 -3.06 30.29 -38.09
C ARG A 6 -2.38 29.19 -37.24
N ALA A 7 -1.97 28.08 -37.84
CA ALA A 7 -0.68 27.92 -38.52
C ALA A 7 0.49 27.90 -37.53
N GLY A 8 1.09 26.73 -37.34
CA GLY A 8 2.00 26.45 -36.22
C GLY A 8 3.47 26.79 -36.46
N ARG A 9 4.31 26.38 -35.50
CA ARG A 9 5.76 26.24 -35.65
C ARG A 9 6.23 24.97 -34.95
N LEU A 10 6.80 24.05 -35.71
CA LEU A 10 7.73 23.07 -35.15
C LEU A 10 8.97 23.80 -34.64
N VAL A 11 9.52 23.34 -33.52
CA VAL A 11 10.93 23.53 -33.17
C VAL A 11 11.45 22.14 -32.82
N ALA A 12 12.58 21.76 -33.41
CA ALA A 12 13.19 20.44 -33.27
C ALA A 12 14.71 20.57 -33.16
N VAL A 13 15.35 19.53 -32.62
CA VAL A 13 16.82 19.33 -32.54
C VAL A 13 17.45 20.31 -31.50
N THR A 14 18.34 19.91 -30.58
CA THR A 14 19.59 19.13 -30.74
C THR A 14 19.91 18.12 -29.63
N PHE A 15 20.75 17.14 -29.99
CA PHE A 15 21.27 16.04 -29.18
C PHE A 15 22.34 16.45 -28.15
N ALA A 16 22.50 15.63 -27.10
CA ALA A 16 23.81 15.27 -26.54
C ALA A 16 23.77 13.83 -25.97
N VAL A 17 24.71 12.98 -26.41
CA VAL A 17 24.90 11.58 -25.95
C VAL A 17 26.40 11.36 -25.76
N VAL A 18 26.78 10.68 -24.66
CA VAL A 18 28.10 10.11 -24.22
C VAL A 18 28.05 10.17 -22.67
N GLY A 19 28.50 9.23 -21.83
CA GLY A 19 29.19 7.93 -21.93
C GLY A 19 29.84 7.65 -20.55
N LEU A 20 30.26 6.47 -20.12
CA LEU A 20 30.25 5.10 -20.69
C LEU A 20 29.85 4.10 -19.55
N ALA A 21 29.96 2.78 -19.77
CA ALA A 21 29.84 1.73 -18.74
C ALA A 21 31.08 0.82 -18.72
N THR A 22 31.55 0.39 -17.55
CA THR A 22 32.33 -0.86 -17.31
C THR A 22 32.49 -1.12 -15.80
N ALA A 23 32.65 -2.39 -15.41
CA ALA A 23 32.72 -2.84 -14.02
C ALA A 23 34.02 -3.64 -13.70
N CYS A 24 34.41 -3.64 -12.42
CA CYS A 24 35.25 -4.62 -11.69
C CYS A 24 34.88 -4.42 -10.19
N SER A 25 34.54 -5.39 -9.35
CA SER A 25 35.03 -6.77 -9.08
C SER A 25 36.41 -6.87 -8.44
N SER A 26 36.41 -7.57 -7.30
CA SER A 26 37.49 -8.36 -6.66
C SER A 26 38.11 -7.82 -5.35
N GLY A 27 38.33 -8.76 -4.42
CA GLY A 27 38.71 -8.58 -3.02
C GLY A 27 38.05 -9.70 -2.18
N ASP A 28 38.57 -10.93 -2.15
CA ASP A 28 39.69 -11.42 -1.31
C ASP A 28 39.45 -11.22 0.20
N GLU A 29 39.64 -12.19 1.09
CA GLU A 29 39.85 -13.65 0.93
C GLU A 29 39.64 -14.31 2.32
N SER A 30 39.50 -15.65 2.37
CA SER A 30 39.80 -16.50 3.55
C SER A 30 38.99 -16.32 4.87
N LYS A 31 38.97 -17.26 5.83
CA LYS A 31 39.11 -18.74 5.82
C LYS A 31 38.87 -19.29 7.25
N SER A 32 38.08 -20.36 7.37
CA SER A 32 38.10 -21.40 8.43
C SER A 32 38.25 -21.00 9.92
N ALA A 33 37.27 -21.37 10.74
CA ALA A 33 37.44 -22.46 11.71
C ALA A 33 36.12 -22.84 12.43
N ALA A 34 35.75 -24.12 12.37
CA ALA A 34 35.03 -24.77 13.47
C ALA A 34 36.06 -25.28 14.50
N PRO A 35 35.67 -25.54 15.76
CA PRO A 35 35.14 -26.87 16.04
C PRO A 35 33.97 -26.90 17.06
N ALA A 36 33.25 -28.02 17.06
CA ALA A 36 32.27 -28.37 18.08
C ALA A 36 32.93 -28.86 19.38
N PRO A 37 32.19 -28.86 20.50
CA PRO A 37 32.28 -29.92 21.49
C PRO A 37 30.97 -30.74 21.57
N LYS A 38 31.03 -31.81 22.36
CA LYS A 38 30.25 -33.04 22.19
C LYS A 38 29.37 -33.33 23.42
N ALA A 39 28.11 -33.69 23.17
CA ALA A 39 27.19 -34.48 24.00
C ALA A 39 26.93 -34.12 25.48
N ALA A 40 25.66 -33.98 25.84
CA ALA A 40 25.01 -34.81 26.87
C ALA A 40 23.47 -34.66 26.83
N THR A 41 22.74 -35.78 26.79
CA THR A 41 21.36 -35.85 27.29
C THR A 41 21.39 -36.06 28.81
N PRO A 42 20.38 -35.56 29.53
CA PRO A 42 19.52 -36.50 30.25
C PRO A 42 18.01 -36.22 30.13
N GLU A 43 17.22 -37.18 30.59
CA GLU A 43 15.76 -37.19 30.55
C GLU A 43 15.04 -36.21 31.49
N SER A 44 13.85 -35.82 31.03
CA SER A 44 12.59 -35.73 31.79
C SER A 44 12.63 -35.36 33.28
N THR A 45 12.13 -34.18 33.60
CA THR A 45 11.28 -33.98 34.79
C THR A 45 10.16 -33.02 34.41
N ALA A 46 8.91 -33.48 34.50
CA ALA A 46 7.75 -32.64 34.21
C ALA A 46 7.54 -31.61 35.32
N ALA A 47 7.47 -30.32 34.96
CA ALA A 47 7.09 -29.24 35.85
C ALA A 47 6.08 -28.33 35.14
N THR A 48 4.81 -28.47 35.50
CA THR A 48 3.74 -27.56 35.05
C THR A 48 3.97 -26.17 35.65
N ALA A 49 4.33 -25.22 34.80
CA ALA A 49 4.33 -23.80 35.15
C ALA A 49 3.67 -23.01 34.01
N ALA A 50 2.53 -22.37 34.29
CA ALA A 50 1.87 -21.47 33.36
C ALA A 50 2.70 -20.18 33.23
N ALA A 51 3.65 -20.17 32.31
CA ALA A 51 4.33 -18.96 31.90
C ALA A 51 3.36 -18.14 31.03
N ASN A 52 2.75 -17.11 31.65
CA ASN A 52 1.99 -16.10 30.93
C ASN A 52 2.99 -15.31 30.06
N ALA A 53 3.15 -15.75 28.81
CA ALA A 53 4.09 -15.17 27.87
C ALA A 53 3.63 -13.74 27.54
N THR A 54 4.18 -12.78 28.28
CA THR A 54 4.18 -11.38 27.86
C THR A 54 5.19 -11.26 26.73
N GLU A 55 4.83 -11.80 25.57
CA GLU A 55 5.51 -11.50 24.33
C GLU A 55 5.43 -9.99 24.16
N THR A 56 6.55 -9.30 24.36
CA THR A 56 6.71 -7.95 23.82
C THR A 56 6.68 -8.15 22.31
N PRO A 57 5.66 -7.65 21.58
CA PRO A 57 5.65 -7.81 20.14
C PRO A 57 6.90 -7.09 19.63
N GLY A 58 7.74 -7.82 18.89
CA GLY A 58 8.68 -7.17 17.98
C GLY A 58 7.88 -6.26 17.03
N PRO A 59 8.53 -5.28 16.37
CA PRO A 59 7.82 -4.39 15.46
C PRO A 59 7.12 -5.20 14.36
N VAL A 60 5.80 -5.34 14.49
CA VAL A 60 4.95 -5.99 13.51
C VAL A 60 4.86 -5.07 12.29
N VAL A 61 5.70 -5.34 11.30
CA VAL A 61 5.62 -4.69 9.99
C VAL A 61 4.39 -5.25 9.29
N GLY A 62 3.28 -4.53 9.38
CA GLY A 62 1.98 -4.94 8.86
C GLY A 62 1.06 -5.49 9.95
N GLY A 63 0.25 -4.61 10.54
CA GLY A 63 -0.99 -4.99 11.23
C GLY A 63 -2.17 -5.16 10.26
N PRO A 64 -3.40 -5.32 10.78
CA PRO A 64 -4.61 -5.36 9.97
C PRO A 64 -4.86 -4.04 9.22
N VAL A 65 -5.66 -4.09 8.16
CA VAL A 65 -6.32 -2.88 7.65
C VAL A 65 -7.25 -2.37 8.75
N GLY A 66 -7.04 -1.14 9.21
CA GLY A 66 -7.63 -0.60 10.43
C GLY A 66 -8.33 0.73 10.22
N THR A 67 -8.59 1.41 11.33
CA THR A 67 -9.19 2.75 11.34
C THR A 67 -8.34 3.71 12.17
N SER A 68 -8.28 4.98 11.79
CA SER A 68 -7.50 5.99 12.51
C SER A 68 -8.13 7.37 12.38
N THR A 69 -7.95 8.21 13.41
CA THR A 69 -8.38 9.61 13.39
C THR A 69 -7.29 10.47 12.74
N SER A 70 -7.68 11.24 11.73
CA SER A 70 -6.82 12.14 10.96
C SER A 70 -7.33 13.59 10.99
N SER A 71 -6.60 14.50 10.33
CA SER A 71 -7.01 15.89 10.13
C SER A 71 -8.29 16.04 9.26
N ILE A 72 -8.68 15.00 8.52
CA ILE A 72 -9.89 14.96 7.69
C ILE A 72 -11.01 14.09 8.28
N GLY A 73 -10.84 13.60 9.52
CA GLY A 73 -11.82 12.77 10.23
C GLY A 73 -11.35 11.32 10.42
N LEU A 74 -12.30 10.43 10.73
CA LEU A 74 -12.04 9.00 10.93
C LEU A 74 -11.94 8.29 9.58
N ILE A 75 -10.75 7.78 9.27
CA ILE A 75 -10.37 7.15 8.00
C ILE A 75 -10.01 5.69 8.18
N VAL A 76 -10.02 4.93 7.08
CA VAL A 76 -9.38 3.63 6.97
C VAL A 76 -7.88 3.80 6.69
N VAL A 77 -7.06 2.93 7.30
CA VAL A 77 -5.61 2.90 7.13
C VAL A 77 -5.11 1.46 6.90
N ASP A 78 -3.96 1.30 6.24
CA ASP A 78 -3.28 0.00 6.16
C ASP A 78 -2.60 -0.39 7.48
N GLY A 79 -2.02 -1.60 7.52
CA GLY A 79 -1.25 -2.12 8.64
C GLY A 79 0.02 -1.33 9.01
N THR A 80 0.35 -0.26 8.27
CA THR A 80 1.43 0.69 8.55
C THR A 80 0.92 2.10 8.88
N GLY A 81 -0.41 2.28 8.94
CA GLY A 81 -1.06 3.56 9.23
C GLY A 81 -1.13 4.53 8.05
N ARG A 82 -0.88 4.07 6.81
CA ARG A 82 -1.06 4.89 5.59
C ARG A 82 -2.54 4.95 5.22
N THR A 83 -3.01 6.11 4.79
CA THR A 83 -4.41 6.34 4.43
C THR A 83 -4.83 5.49 3.23
N VAL A 84 -6.05 4.94 3.32
CA VAL A 84 -6.69 4.15 2.27
C VAL A 84 -7.69 5.03 1.52
N TYR A 85 -7.59 5.02 0.19
CA TYR A 85 -8.35 5.88 -0.72
C TYR A 85 -9.17 5.07 -1.74
N ALA A 86 -10.24 5.67 -2.25
CA ALA A 86 -10.96 5.25 -3.45
C ALA A 86 -10.78 6.27 -4.58
N TYR A 87 -11.19 5.88 -5.79
CA TYR A 87 -11.01 6.65 -7.02
C TYR A 87 -12.36 6.87 -7.74
N ASP A 88 -12.75 8.12 -7.98
CA ASP A 88 -14.04 8.51 -8.57
C ASP A 88 -14.32 7.92 -9.96
N LYS A 89 -13.30 7.41 -10.65
CA LYS A 89 -13.44 6.82 -11.99
C LYS A 89 -13.62 5.31 -11.97
N ASP A 90 -13.45 4.67 -10.81
CA ASP A 90 -13.74 3.26 -10.63
C ASP A 90 -15.25 3.01 -10.57
N LYS A 91 -15.64 1.75 -10.77
CA LYS A 91 -17.04 1.31 -10.63
C LYS A 91 -17.18 0.58 -9.30
N THR A 92 -18.28 0.79 -8.60
CA THR A 92 -18.59 0.11 -7.33
C THR A 92 -19.47 -1.13 -7.52
N HIS A 93 -20.42 -1.12 -8.46
CA HIS A 93 -21.35 -2.24 -8.66
C HIS A 93 -21.47 -2.68 -10.13
N PRO A 94 -20.89 -3.84 -10.52
CA PRO A 94 -19.87 -4.58 -9.77
C PRO A 94 -18.59 -3.76 -9.59
N ALA A 95 -17.81 -4.06 -8.55
CA ALA A 95 -16.56 -3.37 -8.29
C ALA A 95 -15.58 -3.58 -9.45
N THR A 96 -14.98 -2.51 -9.98
CA THR A 96 -14.00 -2.59 -11.08
C THR A 96 -13.04 -1.41 -11.03
N SER A 97 -11.74 -1.72 -10.98
CA SER A 97 -10.65 -0.77 -11.12
C SER A 97 -10.45 -0.32 -12.59
N ASP A 98 -10.43 0.99 -12.80
CA ASP A 98 -9.90 1.64 -14.00
C ASP A 98 -8.52 2.32 -13.74
N CYS A 99 -7.93 2.12 -12.55
CA CYS A 99 -6.58 2.55 -12.21
C CYS A 99 -5.51 1.45 -12.45
N ASP A 100 -5.00 1.35 -13.68
CA ASP A 100 -3.97 0.38 -14.08
C ASP A 100 -2.61 1.04 -14.41
N ASP A 101 -1.57 0.23 -14.63
CA ASP A 101 -0.21 0.63 -15.06
C ASP A 101 0.40 1.80 -14.27
N ARG A 102 0.54 2.98 -14.90
CA ARG A 102 1.08 4.20 -14.31
C ARG A 102 0.22 4.70 -13.15
N CYS A 103 -1.09 4.47 -13.19
CA CYS A 103 -1.99 4.80 -12.10
C CYS A 103 -1.66 3.93 -10.89
N ALA A 104 -1.61 2.60 -11.06
CA ALA A 104 -1.25 1.65 -10.00
C ALA A 104 0.17 1.87 -9.42
N ALA A 105 1.10 2.46 -10.18
CA ALA A 105 2.42 2.84 -9.65
C ALA A 105 2.37 4.05 -8.70
N GLN A 106 1.47 5.01 -8.92
CA GLN A 106 1.27 6.19 -8.07
C GLN A 106 0.25 5.93 -6.95
N TRP A 107 -0.67 5.00 -7.20
CA TRP A 107 -1.75 4.57 -6.34
C TRP A 107 -1.76 3.03 -6.24
N PRO A 108 -0.82 2.40 -5.51
CA PRO A 108 -0.82 0.94 -5.38
C PRO A 108 -2.15 0.41 -4.82
N PRO A 109 -2.76 -0.60 -5.45
CA PRO A 109 -3.97 -1.24 -4.93
C PRO A 109 -3.66 -1.90 -3.58
N VAL A 110 -4.60 -1.83 -2.64
CA VAL A 110 -4.52 -2.60 -1.39
C VAL A 110 -4.81 -4.07 -1.74
N PRO A 111 -3.91 -5.03 -1.44
CA PRO A 111 -4.17 -6.44 -1.68
C PRO A 111 -5.41 -6.91 -0.91
N ALA A 112 -6.21 -7.81 -1.51
CA ALA A 112 -7.34 -8.41 -0.82
C ALA A 112 -6.88 -9.14 0.46
N THR A 113 -7.59 -8.90 1.56
CA THR A 113 -7.28 -9.50 2.87
C THR A 113 -8.55 -9.64 3.71
N THR A 114 -8.58 -10.65 4.57
CA THR A 114 -9.60 -10.81 5.62
C THR A 114 -9.17 -10.21 6.96
N ASP A 115 -7.91 -9.77 7.07
CA ASP A 115 -7.37 -9.15 8.29
C ASP A 115 -7.72 -7.66 8.34
N VAL A 116 -8.97 -7.39 8.73
CA VAL A 116 -9.57 -6.06 8.77
C VAL A 116 -10.21 -5.81 10.14
N ALA A 117 -9.91 -4.66 10.76
CA ALA A 117 -10.33 -4.30 12.10
C ALA A 117 -11.06 -2.95 12.14
N GLY A 118 -12.18 -2.88 12.87
CA GLY A 118 -12.96 -1.64 13.05
C GLY A 118 -13.86 -1.25 11.86
N ILE A 119 -13.96 -2.11 10.85
CA ILE A 119 -14.84 -1.99 9.69
C ILE A 119 -15.87 -3.12 9.76
N ASP A 120 -17.10 -2.86 9.31
CA ASP A 120 -18.13 -3.89 9.20
C ASP A 120 -17.73 -4.92 8.13
N SER A 121 -17.72 -6.21 8.46
CA SER A 121 -17.34 -7.27 7.53
C SER A 121 -18.28 -7.40 6.34
N ALA A 122 -19.52 -6.92 6.44
CA ALA A 122 -20.45 -6.85 5.31
C ALA A 122 -20.06 -5.77 4.27
N LEU A 123 -19.14 -4.86 4.61
CA LEU A 123 -18.57 -3.86 3.70
C LEU A 123 -17.23 -4.31 3.09
N VAL A 124 -16.61 -5.38 3.60
CA VAL A 124 -15.31 -5.86 3.14
C VAL A 124 -15.49 -6.89 2.03
N GLY A 125 -14.85 -6.68 0.90
CA GLY A 125 -14.86 -7.61 -0.24
C GLY A 125 -13.54 -7.63 -1.00
N SER A 126 -13.55 -8.26 -2.17
CA SER A 126 -12.46 -8.17 -3.14
C SER A 126 -12.96 -8.04 -4.58
N LEU A 127 -12.05 -7.68 -5.47
CA LEU A 127 -12.21 -7.83 -6.92
C LEU A 127 -10.96 -8.42 -7.55
N THR A 128 -11.14 -9.18 -8.63
CA THR A 128 -10.05 -9.59 -9.52
C THR A 128 -9.74 -8.47 -10.50
N ARG A 129 -8.50 -7.99 -10.49
CA ARG A 129 -8.00 -6.96 -11.42
C ARG A 129 -7.71 -7.56 -12.82
N LYS A 130 -7.52 -6.69 -13.81
CA LYS A 130 -7.22 -7.07 -15.21
C LYS A 130 -5.90 -7.84 -15.36
N ASP A 131 -4.98 -7.66 -14.41
CA ASP A 131 -3.69 -8.38 -14.31
C ASP A 131 -3.80 -9.73 -13.56
N GLY A 132 -4.98 -10.08 -13.04
CA GLY A 132 -5.24 -11.30 -12.27
C GLY A 132 -4.92 -11.20 -10.77
N SER A 133 -4.53 -10.03 -10.26
CA SER A 133 -4.34 -9.81 -8.82
C SER A 133 -5.66 -9.49 -8.09
N GLU A 134 -5.76 -9.91 -6.84
CA GLU A 134 -6.92 -9.64 -5.98
C GLU A 134 -6.72 -8.33 -5.20
N GLN A 135 -7.64 -7.40 -5.34
CA GLN A 135 -7.66 -6.10 -4.66
C GLN A 135 -8.79 -6.05 -3.63
N LEU A 136 -8.52 -5.45 -2.47
CA LEU A 136 -9.52 -5.19 -1.43
C LEU A 136 -10.58 -4.20 -1.92
N THR A 137 -11.84 -4.42 -1.52
CA THR A 137 -12.92 -3.44 -1.62
C THR A 137 -13.49 -3.11 -0.25
N ILE A 138 -13.90 -1.85 -0.07
CA ILE A 138 -14.53 -1.37 1.18
C ILE A 138 -15.76 -0.54 0.83
N GLY A 139 -16.95 -1.03 1.20
CA GLY A 139 -18.23 -0.47 0.79
C GLY A 139 -18.40 -0.46 -0.73
N ASP A 140 -17.93 -1.53 -1.38
CA ASP A 140 -17.90 -1.73 -2.84
C ASP A 140 -16.92 -0.82 -3.63
N HIS A 141 -16.24 0.13 -2.99
CA HIS A 141 -15.15 0.88 -3.63
C HIS A 141 -13.87 0.03 -3.71
N PRO A 142 -13.20 -0.07 -4.88
CA PRO A 142 -11.82 -0.55 -4.96
C PRO A 142 -10.90 0.40 -4.19
N VAL A 143 -10.02 -0.13 -3.34
CA VAL A 143 -9.19 0.71 -2.47
C VAL A 143 -7.69 0.64 -2.74
N TYR A 144 -7.02 1.77 -2.50
CA TYR A 144 -5.63 2.06 -2.87
C TYR A 144 -4.89 2.80 -1.75
N LEU A 145 -3.57 2.81 -1.84
CA LEU A 145 -2.68 3.61 -1.01
C LEU A 145 -2.03 4.70 -1.88
N TYR A 146 -1.79 5.89 -1.35
CA TYR A 146 -1.10 6.93 -2.12
C TYR A 146 0.42 6.82 -1.98
N ALA A 147 1.17 6.68 -3.08
CA ALA A 147 2.63 6.58 -3.01
C ALA A 147 3.33 7.87 -2.51
N GLY A 148 2.62 9.01 -2.44
CA GLY A 148 3.12 10.23 -1.80
C GLY A 148 2.94 10.29 -0.27
N ASP A 149 2.13 9.40 0.32
CA ASP A 149 2.04 9.22 1.77
C ASP A 149 3.23 8.39 2.26
N LYS A 150 4.06 9.00 3.11
CA LYS A 150 5.35 8.48 3.59
C LYS A 150 5.39 8.18 5.09
N ALA A 151 4.47 8.76 5.86
CA ALA A 151 4.35 8.56 7.30
C ALA A 151 2.92 8.14 7.68
N PRO A 152 2.73 7.43 8.81
CA PRO A 152 1.40 7.16 9.35
C PRO A 152 0.61 8.45 9.55
N GLY A 153 -0.66 8.47 9.14
CA GLY A 153 -1.51 9.67 9.22
C GLY A 153 -1.25 10.75 8.16
N ASP A 154 -0.35 10.53 7.19
CA ASP A 154 -0.33 11.32 5.96
C ASP A 154 -1.65 11.12 5.20
N VAL A 155 -2.27 12.23 4.77
CA VAL A 155 -3.52 12.27 4.00
C VAL A 155 -3.35 13.03 2.67
N LYS A 156 -2.15 12.94 2.06
CA LYS A 156 -1.76 13.80 0.91
C LYS A 156 -2.45 13.39 -0.39
N GLY A 157 -3.01 12.19 -0.45
CA GLY A 157 -3.86 11.74 -1.56
C GLY A 157 -5.27 12.34 -1.55
N GLN A 158 -5.70 12.97 -0.44
CA GLN A 158 -7.05 13.51 -0.32
C GLN A 158 -7.29 14.65 -1.32
N LEU A 159 -8.31 14.51 -2.16
CA LEU A 159 -8.65 15.38 -3.29
C LEU A 159 -7.54 15.51 -4.35
N ALA A 160 -6.56 14.59 -4.37
CA ALA A 160 -5.57 14.56 -5.44
C ALA A 160 -6.26 14.40 -6.80
N GLU A 161 -5.77 15.14 -7.80
CA GLU A 161 -6.35 15.19 -9.16
C GLU A 161 -7.85 15.53 -9.23
N GLY A 162 -8.47 15.94 -8.11
CA GLY A 162 -9.92 16.12 -7.98
C GLY A 162 -10.74 14.83 -8.06
N ALA A 163 -10.13 13.66 -7.87
CA ALA A 163 -10.76 12.35 -8.11
C ALA A 163 -10.42 11.26 -7.06
N TRP A 164 -9.66 11.58 -6.02
CA TRP A 164 -9.18 10.63 -5.00
C TRP A 164 -9.65 11.05 -3.61
N HIS A 165 -10.27 10.14 -2.86
CA HIS A 165 -10.85 10.44 -1.54
C HIS A 165 -10.54 9.33 -0.55
N ALA A 166 -10.22 9.70 0.69
CA ALA A 166 -10.03 8.76 1.77
C ALA A 166 -11.36 8.06 2.11
N ILE A 167 -11.30 6.77 2.43
CA ILE A 167 -12.49 5.99 2.79
C ILE A 167 -12.71 6.04 4.31
N THR A 168 -13.95 6.29 4.72
CA THR A 168 -14.41 6.15 6.11
C THR A 168 -14.63 4.67 6.47
N PRO A 169 -14.63 4.29 7.76
CA PRO A 169 -15.00 2.93 8.20
C PRO A 169 -16.44 2.50 7.88
N LYS A 170 -17.24 3.38 7.27
CA LYS A 170 -18.59 3.09 6.75
C LYS A 170 -18.61 2.83 5.25
N GLY A 171 -17.44 2.67 4.61
CA GLY A 171 -17.33 2.44 3.18
C GLY A 171 -17.93 3.60 2.38
N LYS A 172 -17.58 4.83 2.76
CA LYS A 172 -18.00 6.08 2.11
C LYS A 172 -16.79 6.98 1.98
N GLU A 173 -16.67 7.66 0.86
CA GLU A 173 -15.63 8.65 0.59
C GLU A 173 -15.78 9.88 1.50
N ILE A 174 -14.66 10.54 1.80
CA ILE A 174 -14.65 11.80 2.55
C ILE A 174 -14.65 12.97 1.57
N ASP A 175 -15.84 13.47 1.27
CA ASP A 175 -16.06 14.72 0.53
C ASP A 175 -15.72 15.95 1.40
N LYS A 176 -15.66 17.13 0.78
CA LYS A 176 -15.74 18.41 1.52
C LYS A 176 -17.09 18.64 2.23
N GLN A 177 -18.06 17.73 2.12
CA GLN A 177 -19.42 17.86 2.66
C GLN A 177 -19.81 16.68 3.57
N ALA A 178 -18.96 16.37 4.55
CA ALA A 178 -19.34 15.63 5.75
C ALA A 178 -18.91 16.41 7.00
N ARG A 179 -19.78 17.32 7.47
CA ARG A 179 -19.69 18.02 8.76
C ARG A 179 -21.05 17.94 9.47
#